data_AF-A0A0D2ZSU3-F1
#
_entry.id   AF-A0A0D2ZSU3-F1
#
_cell.length_a   1.000
_cell.length_b   1.000
_cell.length_c   1.000
_cell.angle_alpha   90.00
_cell.angle_beta   90.00
_cell.angle_gamma   90.00
#
_symmetry.space_group_name_H-M   'P 1'
#
loop_
_entity.id
_entity.type
_entity.pdbx_description
1 polymer ?
#
loop_
_entity_poly.entity_id
_entity_poly.type
_entity_poly.pdbx_seq_one_letter_code
_entity_poly.pdbx_strand_id
1 'polypeptide(L)'
;MTHATSDGVFVDPASEKIFQAVAARIKERETANLSYTSIQDEETSQMKARMDSQQVRLDSLKDLPDVMAVGNPVMQRMLSERRATLGLPVRDLQESDPTRQQPSNPTDYFEDM
;
A
#
# COMPACT_ATOMS: atom_id res chain seq x y z
N MET A 1 -45.62 9.44 31.16
CA MET A 1 -45.15 8.32 31.99
C MET A 1 -43.67 8.15 31.66
N THR A 2 -42.79 8.65 32.51
CA THR A 2 -41.34 8.56 32.32
C THR A 2 -40.84 7.28 32.98
N HIS A 3 -40.20 6.40 32.20
CA HIS A 3 -39.75 5.07 32.65
C HIS A 3 -38.44 5.08 33.44
N ALA A 4 -37.86 6.27 33.65
CA ALA A 4 -36.68 6.52 34.45
C ALA A 4 -36.87 7.78 35.31
N THR A 5 -36.34 7.78 36.52
CA THR A 5 -36.23 8.98 37.35
C THR A 5 -35.17 9.93 36.78
N SER A 6 -35.17 11.19 37.21
CA SER A 6 -34.18 12.19 36.75
C SER A 6 -32.73 11.79 37.03
N ASP A 7 -32.50 10.82 37.93
CA ASP A 7 -31.20 10.27 38.29
C ASP A 7 -30.77 9.09 37.41
N GLY A 8 -31.55 8.75 36.37
CA GLY A 8 -31.27 7.65 35.45
C GLY A 8 -31.61 6.25 35.98
N VAL A 9 -32.31 6.17 37.12
CA VAL A 9 -32.75 4.90 37.71
C VAL A 9 -34.10 4.48 37.10
N PHE A 10 -34.16 3.27 36.56
CA PHE A 10 -35.39 2.74 35.98
C PHE A 10 -36.44 2.46 37.06
N VAL A 11 -37.66 2.91 36.81
CA VAL A 11 -38.78 2.78 37.76
C VAL A 11 -39.36 1.37 37.75
N ASP A 12 -39.17 0.63 36.65
CA ASP A 12 -39.66 -0.73 36.44
C ASP A 12 -38.52 -1.66 35.94
N PRO A 13 -38.39 -2.89 36.48
CA PRO A 13 -37.40 -3.87 36.05
C PRO A 13 -37.50 -4.31 34.57
N ALA A 14 -38.69 -4.28 33.96
CA ALA A 14 -38.83 -4.65 32.55
C ALA A 14 -38.14 -3.64 31.63
N SER A 15 -38.23 -2.35 31.97
CA SER A 15 -37.58 -1.24 31.25
C SER A 15 -36.05 -1.33 31.34
N GLU A 16 -35.50 -1.68 32.51
CA GLU A 16 -34.06 -1.95 32.70
C GLU A 16 -33.59 -3.12 31.81
N LYS A 17 -34.35 -4.22 31.76
CA LYS A 17 -33.99 -5.38 30.90
C LYS A 17 -33.97 -5.01 29.42
N ILE A 18 -34.90 -4.17 28.96
CA ILE A 18 -34.92 -3.69 27.57
C ILE A 18 -33.70 -2.81 27.31
N PHE A 19 -33.36 -1.91 28.23
CA PHE A 19 -32.18 -1.05 28.11
C PHE A 19 -30.89 -1.86 27.99
N GLN A 20 -30.69 -2.86 28.86
CA GLN A 20 -29.52 -3.75 28.80
C GLN A 20 -29.47 -4.56 27.50
N ALA A 21 -30.62 -5.06 27.03
CA ALA A 21 -30.69 -5.79 25.77
C ALA A 21 -30.35 -4.90 24.55
N VAL A 22 -30.77 -3.63 24.57
CA VAL A 22 -30.44 -2.65 23.53
C VAL A 22 -28.96 -2.28 23.58
N ALA A 23 -28.41 -2.01 24.77
CA ALA A 23 -27.00 -1.70 24.96
C ALA A 23 -26.09 -2.85 24.49
N ALA A 24 -26.45 -4.10 24.80
CA ALA A 24 -25.73 -5.28 24.32
C ALA A 24 -25.71 -5.38 22.78
N ARG A 25 -26.86 -5.14 22.13
CA ARG A 25 -26.96 -5.16 20.65
C ARG A 25 -26.19 -4.02 19.99
N ILE A 26 -26.16 -2.83 20.59
CA ILE A 26 -25.37 -1.71 20.07
C ILE A 26 -23.89 -2.06 20.09
N LYS A 27 -23.40 -2.59 21.22
CA LYS A 27 -22.01 -3.02 21.36
C LYS A 27 -21.62 -4.11 20.36
N GLU A 28 -22.48 -5.12 20.18
CA GLU A 28 -22.29 -6.17 19.16
C GLU A 28 -22.20 -5.57 17.75
N ARG A 29 -23.11 -4.66 17.40
CA ARG A 29 -23.14 -4.00 16.10
C ARG A 29 -21.91 -3.12 15.86
N GLU A 30 -21.45 -2.40 16.87
CA GLU A 30 -20.22 -1.61 16.79
C GLU A 30 -18.99 -2.49 16.55
N THR A 31 -18.88 -3.62 17.26
CA THR A 31 -17.78 -4.58 17.04
C THR A 31 -17.82 -5.21 15.65
N ALA A 32 -19.01 -5.55 15.14
CA ALA A 32 -19.17 -6.07 13.79
C ALA A 32 -18.86 -5.02 12.71
N ASN A 33 -19.26 -3.77 12.92
CA ASN A 33 -18.93 -2.67 12.03
C ASN A 33 -17.42 -2.39 11.99
N LEU A 34 -16.75 -2.36 13.15
CA LEU A 34 -15.29 -2.21 13.24
C LEU A 34 -14.55 -3.33 12.49
N SER A 35 -15.04 -4.57 12.60
CA SER A 35 -14.53 -5.72 11.86
C SER A 35 -14.71 -5.56 10.36
N TYR A 36 -15.91 -5.16 9.90
CA TYR A 36 -16.17 -4.96 8.48
C TYR A 36 -15.35 -3.83 7.85
N THR A 37 -15.15 -2.71 8.57
CA THR A 37 -14.29 -1.62 8.10
C THR A 37 -12.81 -2.02 8.09
N SER A 38 -12.38 -2.84 9.04
CA SER A 38 -11.00 -3.36 9.11
C SER A 38 -10.68 -4.38 8.02
N ILE A 39 -11.65 -5.18 7.57
CA ILE A 39 -11.40 -6.06 6.42
C ILE A 39 -11.25 -5.25 5.13
N GLN A 40 -12.05 -4.19 4.96
CA GLN A 40 -11.92 -3.32 3.79
C GLN A 40 -10.59 -2.51 3.78
N ASP A 41 -10.15 -2.00 4.93
CA ASP A 41 -8.87 -1.27 4.99
C ASP A 41 -7.65 -2.20 4.76
N GLU A 42 -7.71 -3.45 5.21
CA GLU A 42 -6.68 -4.45 4.96
C GLU A 42 -6.66 -4.87 3.48
N GLU A 43 -7.81 -5.13 2.85
CA GLU A 43 -7.87 -5.49 1.43
C GLU A 43 -7.37 -4.36 0.52
N THR A 44 -7.71 -3.11 0.85
CA THR A 44 -7.20 -1.95 0.12
C THR A 44 -5.70 -1.75 0.34
N SER A 45 -5.21 -1.97 1.56
CA SER A 45 -3.77 -1.94 1.88
C SER A 45 -3.00 -3.03 1.13
N GLN A 46 -3.54 -4.24 1.07
CA GLN A 46 -2.96 -5.37 0.33
C GLN A 46 -2.90 -5.08 -1.17
N MET A 47 -3.97 -4.55 -1.76
CA MET A 47 -3.99 -4.20 -3.18
C MET A 47 -2.95 -3.12 -3.50
N LYS A 48 -2.84 -2.10 -2.65
CA LYS A 48 -1.84 -1.05 -2.79
C LYS A 48 -0.42 -1.61 -2.71
N ALA A 49 -0.12 -2.45 -1.73
CA ALA A 49 1.20 -3.09 -1.61
C ALA A 49 1.55 -3.93 -2.86
N ARG A 50 0.57 -4.62 -3.45
CA ARG A 50 0.76 -5.36 -4.71
C ARG A 50 1.06 -4.42 -5.89
N MET A 51 0.36 -3.30 -5.99
CA MET A 51 0.61 -2.28 -7.02
C MET A 51 2.00 -1.66 -6.86
N ASP A 52 2.38 -1.29 -5.64
CA ASP A 52 3.68 -0.72 -5.34
C ASP A 52 4.81 -1.71 -5.67
N SER A 53 4.62 -2.99 -5.34
CA SER A 53 5.57 -4.05 -5.72
C SER A 53 5.71 -4.22 -7.23
N GLN A 54 4.59 -4.19 -7.96
CA GLN A 54 4.63 -4.26 -9.43
C GLN A 54 5.31 -3.02 -10.03
N GLN A 55 5.07 -1.84 -9.47
CA GLN A 55 5.70 -0.61 -9.91
C GLN A 55 7.22 -0.66 -9.74
N VAL A 56 7.71 -1.08 -8.57
CA VAL A 56 9.16 -1.24 -8.32
C VAL A 56 9.78 -2.25 -9.30
N ARG A 57 9.09 -3.36 -9.58
CA ARG A 57 9.55 -4.36 -10.56
C ARG A 57 9.58 -3.84 -11.99
N LEU A 58 8.66 -2.95 -12.37
CA LEU A 58 8.65 -2.33 -13.70
C LEU A 58 9.71 -1.24 -13.80
N ASP A 59 9.91 -0.45 -12.75
CA ASP A 59 10.94 0.59 -12.72
C ASP A 59 12.34 0.01 -12.78
N SER A 60 12.60 -1.13 -12.13
CA SER A 60 13.91 -1.80 -12.23
C SER A 60 14.20 -2.37 -13.62
N LEU A 61 13.18 -2.65 -14.43
CA LEU A 61 13.30 -3.16 -15.80
C LEU A 61 13.24 -2.07 -16.87
N LYS A 62 13.01 -0.81 -16.47
CA LYS A 62 12.80 0.33 -17.37
C LYS A 62 13.97 0.59 -18.32
N ASP A 63 15.20 0.37 -17.86
CA ASP A 63 16.41 0.67 -18.62
C ASP A 63 16.93 -0.54 -19.43
N LEU A 64 16.37 -1.73 -19.20
CA LEU A 64 16.77 -2.95 -19.90
C LEU A 64 16.68 -2.86 -21.44
N PRO A 65 15.62 -2.26 -22.03
CA PRO A 65 15.56 -2.07 -23.48
C PRO A 65 16.73 -1.24 -24.04
N ASP A 66 17.20 -0.24 -23.30
CA ASP A 66 18.31 0.61 -23.72
C ASP A 66 19.63 -0.15 -23.65
N VAL A 67 19.83 -0.95 -22.59
CA VAL A 67 20.98 -1.85 -22.46
C VAL A 67 21.03 -2.87 -23.60
N MET A 68 19.90 -3.46 -23.97
CA MET A 68 19.85 -4.41 -25.09
C MET A 68 20.10 -3.75 -26.46
N ALA A 69 19.82 -2.46 -26.59
CA ALA A 69 20.05 -1.70 -27.81
C ALA A 69 21.47 -1.11 -27.90
N VAL A 70 22.30 -1.23 -26.85
CA VAL A 70 23.71 -0.82 -26.88
C VAL A 70 24.41 -1.52 -28.06
N GLY A 71 25.06 -0.74 -28.93
CA GLY A 71 25.78 -1.28 -30.09
C GLY A 71 24.89 -1.72 -31.26
N ASN A 72 23.56 -1.54 -31.19
CA ASN A 72 22.63 -1.80 -32.28
C ASN A 72 21.89 -0.51 -32.71
N PRO A 73 22.40 0.23 -33.72
CA PRO A 73 21.83 1.51 -34.16
C PRO A 73 20.39 1.40 -34.67
N VAL A 74 20.02 0.26 -35.27
CA VAL A 74 18.68 0.02 -35.80
C VAL A 74 17.69 -0.15 -34.65
N MET A 75 18.08 -0.90 -33.61
CA MET A 75 17.24 -1.09 -32.42
C MET A 75 17.09 0.21 -31.63
N GLN A 76 18.15 1.02 -31.49
CA GLN A 76 18.07 2.33 -30.84
C GLN A 76 17.09 3.29 -31.53
N ARG A 77 17.12 3.33 -32.87
CA ARG A 77 16.17 4.12 -33.66
C ARG A 77 14.73 3.66 -33.43
N MET A 78 14.49 2.36 -33.55
CA MET A 78 13.16 1.78 -33.36
C MET A 78 12.62 2.02 -31.94
N LEU A 79 13.46 1.92 -30.90
CA LEU A 79 13.07 2.23 -29.53
C LEU A 79 12.74 3.72 -29.35
N SER A 80 13.53 4.60 -29.94
CA SER A 80 13.29 6.06 -29.89
C SER A 80 11.97 6.44 -30.55
N GLU A 81 11.65 5.83 -31.69
CA GLU A 81 10.36 6.01 -32.38
C GLU A 81 9.18 5.49 -31.55
N ARG A 82 9.33 4.31 -30.91
CA ARG A 82 8.30 3.75 -30.02
C ARG A 82 8.07 4.63 -28.78
N ARG A 83 9.13 5.22 -28.22
CA ARG A 83 9.05 6.16 -27.09
C ARG A 83 8.30 7.43 -27.47
N ALA A 84 8.63 8.03 -28.61
CA ALA A 84 7.92 9.19 -29.13
C ALA A 84 6.42 8.91 -29.34
N THR A 85 6.09 7.71 -29.84
CA THR A 85 4.70 7.28 -30.03
C THR A 85 3.94 7.12 -28.71
N LEU A 86 4.61 6.65 -27.66
CA LEU A 86 4.03 6.43 -26.33
C LEU A 86 4.13 7.66 -25.41
N GLY A 87 4.64 8.80 -25.90
CA GLY A 87 4.88 10.00 -25.10
C GLY A 87 5.93 9.81 -24.00
N LEU A 88 6.80 8.80 -24.13
CA LEU A 88 7.88 8.54 -23.19
C LEU A 88 9.09 9.41 -23.52
N PRO A 89 9.85 9.88 -22.52
CA PRO A 89 11.06 10.66 -22.77
C PRO A 89 12.08 9.81 -23.54
N VAL A 90 12.71 10.40 -24.55
CA VAL A 90 13.90 9.85 -25.18
C VAL A 90 14.99 9.80 -24.10
N ARG A 91 15.62 8.64 -23.91
CA ARG A 91 16.74 8.50 -22.98
C ARG A 91 18.00 8.28 -23.80
N ASP A 92 18.96 9.18 -23.63
CA ASP A 92 20.28 9.06 -24.22
C ASP A 92 21.13 8.17 -23.31
N LEU A 93 21.70 7.12 -23.90
CA LEU A 93 22.44 6.05 -23.23
C LEU A 93 23.72 6.53 -22.50
N GLN A 94 24.07 7.81 -22.58
CA GLN A 94 25.31 8.37 -22.04
C GLN A 94 25.26 8.64 -20.51
N GLU A 95 24.10 8.52 -19.85
CA GLU A 95 23.94 8.83 -18.41
C GLU A 95 23.84 7.63 -17.47
N SER A 96 23.99 6.38 -17.95
CA SER A 96 24.11 5.24 -17.04
C SER A 96 25.55 5.15 -16.53
N ASP A 97 25.89 6.08 -15.63
CA ASP A 97 27.17 6.11 -14.95
C ASP A 97 27.29 4.87 -14.03
N PRO A 98 28.19 3.92 -14.33
CA PRO A 98 28.37 2.71 -13.53
C PRO A 98 28.89 2.99 -12.11
N THR A 99 29.23 4.25 -11.79
CA THR A 99 29.66 4.67 -10.45
C THR A 99 28.51 4.94 -9.47
N ARG A 100 27.24 4.88 -9.88
CA ARG A 100 26.08 4.99 -8.96
C ARG A 100 25.78 3.72 -8.15
N GLN A 101 26.69 2.75 -8.12
CA GLN A 101 26.67 1.68 -7.13
C GLN A 101 26.73 2.32 -5.74
N GLN A 102 25.71 2.07 -4.91
CA GLN A 102 25.76 2.45 -3.50
C GLN A 102 27.05 1.90 -2.88
N PRO A 103 27.74 2.64 -1.99
CA PRO A 103 28.82 2.06 -1.22
C PRO A 103 28.22 0.94 -0.37
N SER A 104 28.45 -0.30 -0.76
CA SER A 104 28.19 -1.46 0.10
C SER A 104 29.11 -1.32 1.30
N ASN A 105 28.54 -0.88 2.42
CA ASN A 105 29.21 -0.88 3.72
C ASN A 105 29.54 -2.34 4.07
N PRO A 106 30.82 -2.76 4.11
CA PRO A 106 31.15 -3.99 4.78
C PRO A 106 31.13 -3.65 6.27
N THR A 107 30.01 -3.91 6.94
CA THR A 107 30.05 -4.03 8.39
C THR A 107 31.01 -5.18 8.69
N ASP A 108 32.20 -4.82 9.11
CA ASP A 108 33.26 -5.71 9.57
C ASP A 108 32.74 -6.48 10.79
N TYR A 109 32.47 -7.77 10.61
CA TYR A 109 31.97 -8.69 11.63
C TYR A 109 33.10 -9.58 12.19
N PHE A 110 34.37 -9.19 12.04
CA PHE A 110 35.51 -9.99 12.51
C PHE A 110 36.44 -9.26 13.48
N GLU A 111 35.90 -8.41 14.35
CA GLU A 111 36.62 -7.86 15.50
C GLU A 111 35.88 -8.20 16.81
N ASP A 112 35.76 -9.50 17.11
CA ASP A 112 35.61 -9.99 18.50
C ASP A 112 35.77 -11.53 18.55
N MET A 113 37.02 -12.01 18.64
CA MET A 113 37.41 -13.30 19.23
C MET A 113 38.84 -13.27 19.73
#